data_AF-A0A8T5R929-F1
#
_entry.id   AF-A0A8T5R929-F1
#
_cell.length_a   1.000
_cell.length_b   1.000
_cell.length_c   1.000
_cell.angle_alpha   90.00
_cell.angle_beta   90.00
_cell.angle_gamma   90.00
#
_symmetry.space_group_name_H-M   'P 1'
#
loop_
_entity.id
_entity.type
_entity.pdbx_description
1 polymer ?
#
loop_
_entity_poly.entity_id
_entity_poly.type
_entity_poly.pdbx_seq_one_letter_code
_entity_poly.pdbx_strand_id
1 'polypeptide(L)'
;MDNPPAKPDKETLIKLVKQGIEMLADRNISSIVILSSYKINSVLKDNYGVDIKVDRIGRILSSVAKNNKLKKLSTNIPKYQLQIAKVGRLEYPELSSS
;
A
#
# COMPACT_ATOMS: atom_id res chain seq x y z
N MET A 1 5.53 18.19 -28.00
CA MET A 1 4.41 18.20 -27.05
C MET A 1 4.68 17.09 -26.05
N ASP A 2 5.31 17.44 -24.94
CA ASP A 2 5.57 16.50 -23.85
C ASP A 2 4.24 16.10 -23.21
N ASN A 3 3.82 14.87 -23.48
CA ASN A 3 2.66 14.29 -22.84
C ASN A 3 2.99 14.22 -21.33
N PRO A 4 2.23 14.85 -20.42
CA PRO A 4 2.49 14.71 -19.00
C PRO A 4 2.50 13.21 -18.66
N PRO A 5 3.40 12.73 -17.78
CA PRO A 5 3.52 11.32 -17.48
C PRO A 5 2.14 10.79 -17.12
N ALA A 6 1.68 9.80 -17.89
CA ALA A 6 0.35 9.22 -17.72
C ALA A 6 0.20 8.82 -16.24
N LYS A 7 -0.87 9.30 -15.60
CA LYS A 7 -1.16 8.91 -14.21
C LYS A 7 -1.14 7.38 -14.16
N PRO A 8 -0.42 6.75 -13.22
CA PRO A 8 -0.34 5.30 -13.18
C PRO A 8 -1.75 4.74 -13.15
N ASP A 9 -2.04 3.79 -14.04
CA ASP A 9 -3.33 3.13 -14.08
C ASP A 9 -3.61 2.40 -12.75
N LYS A 10 -4.83 1.88 -12.60
CA LYS A 10 -5.26 1.24 -11.35
C LYS A 10 -4.38 0.03 -11.02
N GLU A 11 -3.99 -0.75 -12.01
CA GLU A 11 -3.18 -1.96 -11.84
C GLU A 11 -1.77 -1.61 -11.36
N THR A 12 -1.13 -0.66 -12.03
CA THR A 12 0.19 -0.14 -11.66
C THR A 12 0.16 0.41 -10.24
N LEU A 13 -0.91 1.14 -9.88
CA LEU A 13 -1.08 1.65 -8.53
C LEU A 13 -1.21 0.52 -7.48
N ILE A 14 -1.94 -0.56 -7.78
CA ILE A 14 -2.05 -1.74 -6.90
C ILE A 14 -0.68 -2.40 -6.72
N LYS A 15 0.08 -2.59 -7.82
CA LYS A 15 1.43 -3.16 -7.78
C LYS A 15 2.38 -2.32 -6.93
N LEU A 16 2.34 -1.00 -7.08
CA LEU A 16 3.15 -0.08 -6.27
C LEU A 16 2.76 -0.15 -4.79
N VAL A 17 1.46 -0.15 -4.46
CA VAL A 17 1.03 -0.30 -3.06
C VAL A 17 1.46 -1.64 -2.48
N LYS A 18 1.39 -2.73 -3.26
CA LYS A 18 1.89 -4.05 -2.87
C LYS A 18 3.40 -4.00 -2.55
N GLN A 19 4.20 -3.48 -3.47
CA GLN A 19 5.65 -3.33 -3.28
C GLN A 19 5.98 -2.48 -2.03
N GLY A 20 5.25 -1.39 -1.82
CA GLY A 20 5.42 -0.54 -0.64
C GLY A 20 5.10 -1.27 0.67
N ILE A 21 4.08 -2.14 0.70
CA ILE A 21 3.75 -2.96 1.86
C ILE A 21 4.83 -4.03 2.10
N GLU A 22 5.29 -4.71 1.05
CA GLU A 22 6.32 -5.75 1.11
C GLU A 22 7.65 -5.17 1.63
N MET A 23 8.11 -4.05 1.05
CA MET A 23 9.32 -3.36 1.48
C MET A 23 9.21 -2.83 2.92
N LEU A 24 8.03 -2.32 3.30
CA LEU A 24 7.81 -1.88 4.67
C LEU A 24 7.87 -3.06 5.66
N ALA A 25 7.36 -4.23 5.29
CA ALA A 25 7.40 -5.42 6.13
C ALA A 25 8.81 -6.00 6.24
N ASP A 26 9.56 -6.04 5.13
CA ASP A 26 10.94 -6.56 5.08
C ASP A 26 11.89 -5.80 6.03
N ARG A 27 11.71 -4.49 6.15
CA ARG A 27 12.52 -3.64 7.05
C ARG A 27 12.03 -3.58 8.50
N ASN A 28 10.89 -4.20 8.80
CA ASN A 28 10.25 -4.04 10.10
C ASN A 28 10.73 -5.11 11.08
N ILE A 29 11.42 -4.70 12.14
CA ILE A 29 11.98 -5.60 13.16
C ILE A 29 10.88 -6.31 13.97
N SER A 30 9.73 -5.67 14.16
CA SER A 30 8.61 -6.23 14.92
C SER A 30 7.81 -7.24 14.08
N SER A 31 7.20 -8.24 14.72
CA SER A 31 6.28 -9.17 14.05
C SER A 31 5.02 -8.48 13.49
N ILE A 32 4.77 -7.23 13.90
CA ILE A 32 3.64 -6.40 13.49
C ILE A 32 4.15 -5.18 12.75
N VAL A 33 3.58 -4.92 11.58
CA VAL A 33 3.78 -3.70 10.80
C VAL A 33 2.50 -2.86 10.81
N ILE A 34 2.65 -1.55 10.97
CA ILE A 34 1.54 -0.60 10.88
C ILE A 34 1.51 0.01 9.49
N LEU A 35 0.42 -0.25 8.77
CA LEU A 35 0.19 0.28 7.44
C LEU A 35 -0.55 1.61 7.52
N SER A 36 0.00 2.62 6.86
CA SER A 36 -0.67 3.90 6.61
C SER A 36 -0.31 4.38 5.20
N SER A 37 -1.19 5.15 4.58
CA SER A 37 -0.95 5.69 3.23
C SER A 37 0.32 6.54 3.15
N TYR A 38 0.58 7.34 4.19
CA TYR A 38 1.79 8.14 4.30
C TYR A 38 3.07 7.30 4.37
N LYS A 39 3.08 6.24 5.21
CA LYS A 39 4.28 5.41 5.37
C LYS A 39 4.58 4.62 4.10
N ILE A 40 3.54 4.14 3.41
CA ILE A 40 3.67 3.51 2.10
C ILE A 40 4.20 4.52 1.08
N ASN A 41 3.69 5.76 1.04
CA ASN A 41 4.22 6.78 0.13
C ASN A 41 5.70 7.09 0.40
N SER A 42 6.11 7.24 1.66
CA SER A 42 7.51 7.45 2.02
C SER A 42 8.39 6.31 1.54
N VAL A 43 7.97 5.05 1.77
CA VAL A 43 8.72 3.88 1.27
C VAL A 43 8.82 3.90 -0.26
N LEU A 44 7.76 4.26 -0.97
CA LEU A 44 7.78 4.34 -2.43
C LEU A 44 8.71 5.46 -2.94
N LYS A 45 8.67 6.62 -2.30
CA LYS A 45 9.50 7.77 -2.65
C LYS A 45 10.98 7.49 -2.38
N ASP A 46 11.30 7.00 -1.19
CA ASP A 46 12.68 6.85 -0.72
C ASP A 46 13.41 5.70 -1.42
N ASN A 47 12.70 4.66 -1.87
CA ASN A 47 13.30 3.45 -2.42
C ASN A 47 13.11 3.27 -3.92
N TYR A 48 12.10 3.91 -4.50
CA TYR A 48 11.74 3.75 -5.91
C TYR A 48 11.63 5.07 -6.66
N GLY A 49 11.78 6.22 -5.99
CA GLY A 49 11.60 7.54 -6.61
C GLY A 49 10.15 7.82 -7.04
N VAL A 50 9.18 7.06 -6.53
CA VAL A 50 7.78 7.12 -6.93
C VAL A 50 6.97 7.91 -5.89
N ASP A 51 6.41 9.05 -6.29
CA ASP A 51 5.53 9.86 -5.43
C ASP A 51 4.06 9.73 -5.86
N ILE A 52 3.23 9.19 -4.98
CA ILE A 52 1.81 8.92 -5.24
C ILE A 52 0.99 9.68 -4.23
N LYS A 53 -0.07 10.34 -4.72
CA LYS A 53 -1.06 10.99 -3.83
C LYS A 53 -1.55 10.01 -2.76
N VAL A 54 -1.38 10.38 -1.50
CA VAL A 54 -1.73 9.56 -0.33
C VAL A 54 -3.18 9.06 -0.33
N ASP A 55 -4.11 9.83 -0.88
CA ASP A 55 -5.52 9.41 -1.01
C ASP A 55 -5.70 8.19 -1.93
N ARG A 56 -4.89 8.11 -3.00
CA ARG A 56 -4.93 6.97 -3.94
C ARG A 56 -4.43 5.70 -3.28
N ILE A 57 -3.33 5.82 -2.53
CA ILE A 57 -2.81 4.73 -1.70
C ILE A 57 -3.85 4.33 -0.66
N GLY A 58 -4.46 5.31 0.02
CA GLY A 58 -5.46 5.09 1.05
C GLY A 58 -6.67 4.29 0.58
N ARG A 59 -7.18 4.55 -0.64
CA ARG A 59 -8.27 3.77 -1.24
C ARG A 59 -7.91 2.29 -1.41
N ILE A 60 -6.74 2.01 -1.98
CA ILE A 60 -6.29 0.61 -2.16
C ILE A 60 -6.02 -0.04 -0.80
N LEU A 61 -5.35 0.67 0.11
CA LEU A 61 -5.05 0.16 1.44
C LEU A 61 -6.33 -0.17 2.21
N SER A 62 -7.39 0.63 2.05
CA SER A 62 -8.71 0.34 2.63
C SER A 62 -9.32 -0.94 2.04
N SER A 63 -9.24 -1.13 0.72
CA SER A 63 -9.68 -2.38 0.07
C SER A 63 -8.87 -3.60 0.53
N VAL A 64 -7.54 -3.50 0.58
CA VAL A 64 -6.66 -4.54 1.12
C VAL A 64 -7.03 -4.85 2.56
N ALA A 65 -7.23 -3.83 3.40
CA ALA A 65 -7.63 -4.02 4.79
C ALA A 65 -8.98 -4.74 4.93
N LYS A 66 -9.96 -4.40 4.07
CA LYS A 66 -11.27 -5.05 4.06
C LYS A 66 -11.18 -6.52 3.65
N ASN A 67 -10.51 -6.82 2.54
CA ASN A 67 -10.39 -8.19 2.01
C ASN A 67 -9.67 -9.10 3.03
N ASN A 68 -8.63 -8.58 3.68
CA ASN A 68 -7.80 -9.33 4.63
C ASN A 68 -8.26 -9.22 6.09
N LYS A 69 -9.39 -8.56 6.37
CA LYS A 69 -9.93 -8.32 7.72
C LYS A 69 -8.88 -7.74 8.69
N LEU A 70 -8.09 -6.78 8.23
CA LEU A 70 -7.03 -6.18 9.04
C LEU A 70 -7.62 -5.33 10.17
N LYS A 71 -7.00 -5.41 11.36
CA LYS A 71 -7.40 -4.59 12.51
C LYS A 71 -7.09 -3.12 12.23
N LYS A 72 -8.13 -2.28 12.22
CA LYS A 72 -7.98 -0.81 12.16
C LYS A 72 -7.58 -0.29 13.54
N LEU A 73 -6.60 0.63 13.59
CA LEU A 73 -6.23 1.34 14.81
C LEU A 73 -7.14 2.55 15.01
N SER A 74 -7.43 2.89 16.28
CA SER A 74 -8.20 4.09 16.63
C SER A 74 -7.31 5.33 16.53
N THR A 75 -7.26 5.94 15.35
CA THR A 75 -6.50 7.17 15.08
C THR A 75 -7.25 8.08 14.10
N ASN A 76 -6.92 9.38 14.09
CA ASN A 76 -7.53 10.38 13.19
C ASN A 76 -7.29 10.11 11.70
N ILE A 77 -6.29 9.28 11.37
CA ILE A 77 -5.99 8.82 10.01
C ILE A 77 -6.14 7.29 9.99
N PRO A 78 -6.69 6.68 8.92
CA PRO A 78 -6.76 5.23 8.81
C PRO A 78 -5.37 4.59 8.90
N LYS A 79 -5.20 3.71 9.90
CA LYS A 79 -4.02 2.86 10.07
C LYS A 79 -4.48 1.44 10.31
N TYR A 80 -3.74 0.47 9.79
CA TYR A 80 -4.08 -0.94 9.88
C TYR A 80 -2.91 -1.74 10.40
N GLN A 81 -3.20 -2.72 11.25
CA GLN A 81 -2.23 -3.64 11.79
C GLN A 81 -2.13 -4.88 10.89
N LEU A 82 -0.92 -5.22 10.47
CA LEU A 82 -0.61 -6.42 9.70
C LEU A 82 0.45 -7.24 10.42
N GLN A 83 0.22 -8.55 10.56
CA GLN A 83 1.26 -9.50 10.97
C GLN A 83 2.16 -9.79 9.76
N ILE A 84 3.48 -9.68 9.91
CA ILE A 84 4.43 -9.86 8.81
C ILE A 84 4.26 -11.23 8.13
N ALA A 85 4.00 -12.29 8.91
CA ALA A 85 3.76 -13.64 8.40
C ALA A 85 2.57 -13.75 7.42
N LYS A 86 1.68 -12.75 7.38
CA LYS A 86 0.53 -12.71 6.48
C LYS A 86 0.77 -11.90 5.20
N VAL A 87 1.90 -11.18 5.08
CA VAL A 87 2.20 -10.30 3.93
C VAL A 87 2.11 -11.06 2.61
N GLY A 88 2.74 -12.24 2.51
CA GLY A 88 2.75 -13.06 1.29
C GLY A 88 1.39 -13.66 0.90
N ARG A 89 0.35 -13.48 1.72
CA ARG A 89 -1.01 -13.98 1.48
C ARG A 89 -2.05 -12.87 1.41
N LEU A 90 -1.62 -11.62 1.30
CA LEU A 90 -2.54 -10.50 1.21
C LEU A 90 -3.35 -10.54 -0.09
N GLU A 91 -4.65 -10.42 0.05
CA GLU A 91 -5.59 -10.24 -1.05
C GLU A 91 -5.66 -8.76 -1.43
N TYR A 92 -5.37 -8.44 -2.69
CA TYR A 92 -5.46 -7.08 -3.23
C TYR A 92 -6.76 -6.92 -4.03
N PRO A 93 -7.34 -5.70 -4.09
CA PRO A 93 -8.46 -5.44 -5.00
C PRO A 93 -8.03 -5.79 -6.42
N GLU A 94 -8.88 -6.50 -7.17
CA GLU A 94 -8.49 -7.14 -8.43
C GLU A 94 -7.62 -6.25 -9.34
N LEU A 95 -6.48 -6.82 -9.74
CA LEU A 95 -5.94 -6.65 -11.07
C LEU A 95 -6.95 -7.33 -11.98
N SER A 96 -7.96 -6.60 -12.42
CA SER A 96 -8.97 -7.12 -13.35
C SER A 96 -8.23 -7.71 -14.54
N SER A 97 -8.17 -9.05 -14.57
CA SER A 97 -7.72 -9.79 -15.73
C SER A 97 -8.74 -9.46 -16.81
N SER A 98 -8.27 -8.73 -17.83
CA SER A 98 -9.01 -8.59 -19.08
C SER A 98 -9.06 -9.93 -19.80
#